data_AF-A0A661G5C4-F1
#
_entry.id   AF-A0A661G5C4-F1
#
_cell.length_a   1.000
_cell.length_b   1.000
_cell.length_c   1.000
_cell.angle_alpha   90.00
_cell.angle_beta   90.00
_cell.angle_gamma   90.00
#
_symmetry.space_group_name_H-M   'P 1'
#
loop_
_entity.id
_entity.type
_entity.pdbx_description
1 polymer ?
#
loop_
_entity_poly.entity_id
_entity_poly.type
_entity_poly.pdbx_seq_one_letter_code
_entity_poly.pdbx_strand_id
1 'polypeptide(L)' 'MGGWGCPHERRGQCMKVTGRGCDPGMRGCVLYGRFVFSHAEKNSPGVLRRKRRRLDGSRIDD' A
#
# COMPACT_ATOMS: atom_id res chain seq x y z
N MET A 1 -16.51 1.07 -15.16
CA MET A 1 -15.12 1.04 -14.63
C MET A 1 -15.19 1.39 -13.14
N GLY A 2 -14.87 0.44 -12.26
CA GLY A 2 -14.78 0.71 -10.81
C GLY A 2 -13.40 1.24 -10.49
N GLY A 3 -13.26 2.57 -10.40
CA GLY A 3 -12.02 3.19 -9.92
C GLY A 3 -11.86 2.97 -8.43
N TRP A 4 -10.61 2.80 -7.97
CA TRP A 4 -10.32 2.90 -6.55
C TRP A 4 -10.65 4.33 -6.07
N GLY A 5 -11.37 4.45 -4.95
CA GLY A 5 -11.66 5.71 -4.28
C GLY A 5 -11.18 5.67 -2.83
N CYS A 6 -10.66 6.78 -2.32
CA CYS A 6 -10.26 6.89 -0.92
C CYS A 6 -11.36 7.60 -0.13
N PRO A 7 -11.92 6.98 0.93
CA PRO A 7 -12.96 7.62 1.76
C PRO A 7 -12.45 8.83 2.56
N HIS A 8 -11.14 9.06 2.57
CA HIS A 8 -10.50 10.17 3.26
C HIS A 8 -9.89 11.20 2.28
N GLU A 9 -10.17 11.09 0.98
CA GLU A 9 -9.73 12.07 0.00
C GLU A 9 -10.69 13.27 -0.03
N ARG A 10 -10.11 14.47 -0.08
CA ARG A 10 -10.85 15.71 -0.35
C ARG A 10 -9.99 16.64 -1.18
N ARG A 11 -10.44 16.98 -2.39
CA ARG A 11 -9.74 17.86 -3.35
C ARG A 11 -8.29 17.42 -3.63
N GLY A 12 -8.08 16.12 -3.80
CA GLY A 12 -6.78 15.48 -4.04
C GLY A 12 -5.91 15.32 -2.79
N GLN A 13 -6.37 15.74 -1.60
CA GLN A 13 -5.59 15.70 -0.36
C GLN A 13 -6.08 14.63 0.60
N CYS A 14 -5.16 14.06 1.37
CA CYS A 14 -5.49 13.08 2.40
C CYS A 14 -5.93 13.78 3.70
N MET A 15 -7.18 13.57 4.12
CA MET A 15 -7.70 14.12 5.38
C MET A 15 -7.12 13.43 6.63
N LYS A 16 -6.47 12.27 6.48
CA LYS A 16 -5.79 11.56 7.58
C LYS A 16 -4.35 12.01 7.80
N VAL A 17 -3.70 12.52 6.76
CA VAL A 17 -2.28 12.89 6.80
C VAL A 17 -2.12 14.26 6.20
N THR A 18 -1.96 15.26 7.06
CA THR A 18 -1.82 16.66 6.69
C THR A 18 -0.66 16.86 5.72
N GLY A 19 -0.89 17.66 4.67
CA GLY A 19 0.14 18.04 3.69
C GLY A 19 0.54 16.93 2.72
N ARG A 20 -0.28 15.87 2.55
CA ARG A 20 -0.03 14.79 1.60
C ARG A 20 -1.17 14.64 0.59
N GLY A 21 -0.79 14.47 -0.69
CA GLY A 21 -1.72 14.05 -1.73
C GLY A 21 -2.27 12.66 -1.47
N CYS A 22 -3.51 12.41 -1.90
CA CYS A 22 -4.15 11.12 -1.73
C CYS A 22 -3.83 10.18 -2.90
N ASP A 23 -3.03 9.14 -2.64
CA ASP A 23 -2.59 8.16 -3.63
C ASP A 23 -2.69 6.74 -3.02
N PRO A 24 -3.19 5.73 -3.78
CA PRO A 24 -3.17 4.34 -3.36
C PRO A 24 -1.81 3.91 -2.78
N GLY A 25 -1.81 3.27 -1.61
CA GLY A 25 -0.58 2.77 -1.01
C GLY A 25 0.31 3.82 -0.37
N MET A 26 -0.11 5.09 -0.27
CA MET A 26 0.55 6.10 0.56
C MET A 26 0.05 6.08 2.01
N ARG A 27 0.83 6.65 2.95
CA ARG A 27 0.39 6.80 4.35
C ARG A 27 -0.98 7.49 4.42
N GLY A 28 -1.90 6.91 5.18
CA GLY A 28 -3.30 7.36 5.27
C GLY A 28 -4.27 6.59 4.35
N CYS A 29 -3.77 5.92 3.32
CA CYS A 29 -4.56 5.02 2.47
C CYS A 29 -4.92 3.73 3.21
N VAL A 30 -6.14 3.24 3.05
CA VAL A 30 -6.61 1.96 3.62
C VAL A 30 -5.84 0.73 3.13
N LEU A 31 -5.12 0.87 2.01
CA LEU A 31 -4.29 -0.19 1.41
C LEU A 31 -2.84 -0.17 1.93
N TYR A 32 -2.42 0.92 2.58
CA TYR A 32 -1.04 1.10 3.02
C TYR A 32 -0.60 -0.05 3.94
N GLY A 33 0.50 -0.71 3.58
CA GLY A 33 1.06 -1.83 4.34
C GLY A 33 0.22 -3.12 4.33
N ARG A 34 -0.88 -3.20 3.58
CA ARG A 34 -1.66 -4.44 3.38
C ARG A 34 -1.26 -5.16 2.10
N PHE A 35 -0.94 -4.40 1.07
CA PHE A 35 -0.61 -4.91 -0.26
C PHE A 35 0.81 -4.52 -0.67
N VAL A 36 1.36 -5.28 -1.60
CA VAL A 36 2.58 -4.93 -2.32
C VAL A 36 2.15 -4.23 -3.61
N PHE A 37 2.62 -3.02 -3.82
CA PHE A 37 2.40 -2.23 -5.03
C PHE A 37 3.54 -2.42 -6.03
N SER A 38 3.25 -2.21 -7.32
CA SER A 38 4.27 -2.23 -8.39
C SER A 38 5.30 -1.11 -8.20
N HIS A 39 4.87 0.06 -7.71
CA HIS A 39 5.77 1.16 -7.37
C HIS A 39 6.46 0.89 -6.03
N ALA A 40 7.78 0.77 -6.05
CA ALA A 40 8.58 0.41 -4.87
C ALA A 40 8.39 1.40 -3.70
N GLU A 41 8.29 2.68 -3.99
CA GLU A 41 8.14 3.78 -3.01
C GLU A 41 6.85 3.70 -2.18
N LYS A 42 5.81 2.99 -2.67
CA LYS A 42 4.52 2.81 -2.00
C LYS A 42 4.54 1.63 -1.02
N ASN A 43 5.63 0.87 -0.98
CA ASN A 43 5.76 -0.31 -0.15
C ASN A 43 6.49 -0.02 1.15
N SER A 44 5.81 -0.23 2.28
CA SER A 44 6.47 -0.11 3.59
C SER A 44 7.42 -1.30 3.84
N PRO A 45 8.50 -1.11 4.64
CA PRO A 45 9.43 -2.19 4.98
C PRO A 45 8.74 -3.43 5.57
N GLY A 46 7.66 -3.24 6.32
CA GLY A 46 6.86 -4.32 6.90
C GLY A 46 6.17 -5.20 5.85
N VAL A 47 5.62 -4.59 4.80
CA VAL A 47 4.96 -5.34 3.71
C VAL A 47 5.98 -6.12 2.90
N LEU A 48 7.15 -5.52 2.64
CA LEU A 48 8.24 -6.18 1.92
C LEU A 48 8.81 -7.36 2.70
N ARG A 49 8.97 -7.23 4.02
CA ARG A 49 9.40 -8.33 4.89
C ARG A 49 8.39 -9.49 4.88
N ARG A 50 7.08 -9.19 4.92
CA ARG A 50 6.03 -10.21 4.78
C ARG A 50 6.08 -10.90 3.41
N LYS A 51 6.23 -10.15 2.32
CA LYS A 51 6.36 -10.71 0.97
C LYS A 51 7.54 -11.68 0.89
N ARG A 52 8.72 -11.28 1.41
CA ARG A 52 9.92 -12.12 1.43
C ARG A 52 9.68 -13.44 2.17
N ARG A 53 9.08 -13.41 3.36
CA ARG A 53 8.77 -14.62 4.13
C ARG A 53 7.83 -15.58 3.41
N ARG A 54 6.85 -15.07 2.67
CA ARG A 54 5.96 -15.91 1.85
C ARG A 54 6.71 -16.56 0.69
N LEU A 55 7.57 -15.80 0.01
CA LEU A 55 8.39 -16.31 -1.09
C LEU A 55 9.42 -17.34 -0.64
N ASP A 56 9.92 -17.22 0.59
CA ASP A 56 10.84 -18.17 1.21
C ASP A 56 10.13 -19.48 1.57
N GLY A 57 8.96 -19.39 2.23
CA GLY A 57 8.16 -20.56 2.59
C GLY A 57 7.59 -21.33 1.39
N SER A 58 7.25 -20.67 0.28
CA SER A 58 6.75 -21.35 -0.94
C SER A 58 7.83 -22.10 -1.74
N ARG A 59 9.11 -22.05 -1.35
CA ARG A 59 10.20 -22.75 -2.05
C ARG A 59 10.50 -24.15 -1.49
N ILE A 60 9.78 -24.58 -0.45
CA ILE A 60 10.04 -25.83 0.27
C ILE A 60 9.18 -26.99 -0.29
N ASP A 61 8.26 -26.71 -1.22
CA ASP A 61 7.40 -27.69 -1.87
C ASP A 61 7.86 -27.97 -3.32
N ASP A 62 8.98 -28.69 -3.53
CA ASP A 62 9.36 -29.33 -4.81
C ASP A 62 10.09 -30.66 -4.55
#